data_AF-A0AAE4LD98-F1
#
_entry.id   AF-A0AAE4LD98-F1
#
_cell.length_a   1.000
_cell.length_b   1.000
_cell.length_c   1.000
_cell.angle_alpha   90.00
_cell.angle_beta   90.00
_cell.angle_gamma   90.00
#
_symmetry.space_group_name_H-M   'P 1'
#
loop_
_entity.id
_entity.type
_entity.pdbx_description
1 polymer ?
#
loop_
_entity_poly.entity_id
_entity_poly.type
_entity_poly.pdbx_seq_one_letter_code
_entity_poly.pdbx_strand_id
1 'polypeptide(L)'
;MKKCLYLSVFFIAFFSSCSDNELEEMSNSVPVSKYPQKVIDISMESPESFSHFSNISITRSSELLKDSVWSDGKGHTLIYETNEHVPTQELMRYIYLGSILQGGSIEKQRFVPVLKPVDPITISYSFPARWVTDIIMKPSLSAQRQSLQNIMNKEGMEGKQLGSFSYNMRQFTYFEELKLAFGANVNIARILDM
;
A
#
# COMPACT_ATOMS: atom_id res chain seq x y z
N MET A 1 -10.58 11.82 -74.09
CA MET A 1 -10.26 13.27 -74.02
C MET A 1 -10.43 13.73 -72.58
N LYS A 2 -9.36 14.33 -72.03
CA LYS A 2 -9.24 15.32 -70.96
C LYS A 2 -9.77 15.00 -69.54
N LYS A 3 -8.76 14.86 -68.66
CA LYS A 3 -8.70 14.87 -67.19
C LYS A 3 -9.26 16.15 -66.55
N CYS A 4 -9.62 16.05 -65.26
CA CYS A 4 -9.49 17.01 -64.14
C CYS A 4 -10.68 16.80 -63.17
N LEU A 5 -10.57 16.87 -61.85
CA LEU A 5 -9.49 16.97 -60.89
C LEU A 5 -10.18 16.76 -59.51
N TYR A 6 -9.45 16.19 -58.56
CA TYR A 6 -9.78 16.08 -57.13
C TYR A 6 -10.53 17.27 -56.51
N LEU A 7 -11.49 16.97 -55.62
CA LEU A 7 -11.58 17.71 -54.35
C LEU A 7 -12.15 16.82 -53.24
N SER A 8 -11.23 16.26 -52.47
CA SER A 8 -11.49 15.77 -51.12
C SER A 8 -11.86 16.97 -50.26
N VAL A 9 -13.09 17.03 -49.74
CA VAL A 9 -13.43 17.95 -48.66
C VAL A 9 -13.50 17.12 -47.39
N PHE A 10 -12.40 17.23 -46.66
CA PHE A 10 -12.19 16.85 -45.27
C PHE A 10 -13.47 16.95 -44.43
N PHE A 11 -14.05 15.82 -44.06
CA PHE A 11 -14.81 15.74 -42.81
C PHE A 11 -13.78 15.84 -41.69
N ILE A 12 -13.54 17.07 -41.22
CA ILE A 12 -12.85 17.30 -39.95
C ILE A 12 -13.78 16.70 -38.90
N ALA A 13 -13.48 15.47 -38.50
CA ALA A 13 -13.95 14.92 -37.26
C ALA A 13 -13.62 15.94 -36.18
N PHE A 14 -14.64 16.43 -35.50
CA PHE A 14 -14.50 17.08 -34.21
C PHE A 14 -13.81 16.07 -33.29
N PHE A 15 -12.48 16.08 -33.27
CA PHE A 15 -11.73 15.69 -32.11
C PHE A 15 -12.18 16.67 -31.03
N SER A 16 -13.12 16.23 -30.20
CA SER A 16 -13.32 16.79 -28.88
C SER A 16 -11.99 16.67 -28.17
N SER A 17 -11.19 17.73 -28.26
CA SER A 17 -10.05 17.95 -27.41
C SER A 17 -10.55 17.78 -25.99
N CYS A 18 -10.03 16.77 -25.28
CA CYS A 18 -9.94 16.89 -23.83
C CYS A 18 -9.17 18.17 -23.60
N SER A 19 -9.89 19.22 -23.20
CA SER A 19 -9.29 20.29 -22.43
C SER A 19 -8.68 19.60 -21.23
N ASP A 20 -7.35 19.61 -21.14
CA ASP A 20 -6.67 19.39 -19.87
C ASP A 20 -7.24 20.46 -18.95
N ASN A 21 -8.28 20.09 -18.21
CA ASN A 21 -8.61 20.82 -17.00
C ASN A 21 -7.45 20.54 -16.08
N GLU A 22 -6.40 21.36 -16.19
CA GLU A 22 -5.47 21.59 -15.10
C GLU A 22 -6.35 21.80 -13.88
N LEU A 23 -6.35 20.81 -12.99
CA LEU A 23 -6.85 20.99 -11.65
C LEU A 23 -6.06 22.17 -11.12
N GLU A 24 -6.71 23.33 -11.00
CA GLU A 24 -6.16 24.45 -10.27
C GLU A 24 -5.78 23.91 -8.89
N GLU A 25 -4.48 23.69 -8.67
CA GLU A 25 -3.96 23.37 -7.37
C GLU A 25 -4.34 24.53 -6.46
N MET A 26 -5.28 24.27 -5.57
CA MET A 26 -5.62 25.15 -4.47
C MET A 26 -4.35 25.31 -3.61
N SER A 27 -3.56 26.34 -3.92
CA SER A 27 -2.16 26.56 -3.53
C SER A 27 -2.00 27.10 -2.11
N ASN A 28 -2.74 26.52 -1.16
CA ASN A 28 -2.50 26.69 0.28
C ASN A 28 -2.21 25.35 0.96
N SER A 29 -1.63 24.39 0.24
CA SER A 29 -1.10 23.18 0.86
C SER A 29 0.16 23.57 1.64
N VAL A 30 0.05 23.58 2.97
CA VAL A 30 1.23 23.57 3.83
C VAL A 30 2.06 22.36 3.41
N PRO A 31 3.33 22.52 2.96
CA PRO A 31 4.15 21.39 2.56
C PRO A 31 4.32 20.48 3.77
N VAL A 32 3.65 19.33 3.74
CA VAL A 32 3.79 18.32 4.78
C VAL A 32 5.14 17.67 4.57
N SER A 33 6.09 17.92 5.46
CA SER A 33 7.40 17.28 5.41
C SER A 33 7.23 15.77 5.47
N LYS A 34 7.79 15.05 4.48
CA LYS A 34 7.84 13.59 4.51
C LYS A 34 8.53 13.15 5.80
N TYR A 35 7.95 12.17 6.47
CA TYR A 35 8.57 11.60 7.67
C TYR A 35 9.95 11.01 7.30
N PRO A 36 11.02 11.31 8.07
CA PRO A 36 12.37 10.88 7.73
C PRO A 36 12.49 9.35 7.81
N GLN A 37 13.02 8.74 6.76
CA GLN A 37 13.32 7.31 6.73
C GLN A 37 14.52 7.02 7.62
N LYS A 38 14.40 6.01 8.50
CA LYS A 38 15.50 5.55 9.36
C LYS A 38 16.11 4.29 8.78
N VAL A 39 17.45 4.23 8.82
CA VAL A 39 18.18 3.00 8.53
C VAL A 39 17.90 2.00 9.64
N ILE A 40 17.62 0.76 9.26
CA ILE A 40 17.42 -0.35 10.19
C ILE A 40 18.59 -1.31 9.99
N ASP A 41 19.37 -1.49 11.04
CA ASP A 41 20.46 -2.44 11.05
C ASP A 41 19.91 -3.85 11.32
N ILE A 42 20.38 -4.80 10.52
CA ILE A 42 19.99 -6.22 10.58
C ILE A 42 21.27 -7.05 10.53
N SER A 43 21.49 -7.81 11.60
CA SER A 43 22.58 -8.78 11.68
C SER A 43 22.23 -10.04 10.89
N MET A 44 23.22 -10.61 10.19
CA MET A 44 23.08 -11.84 9.40
C MET A 44 24.30 -12.75 9.59
N GLU A 45 24.15 -14.03 9.25
CA GLU A 45 25.17 -15.06 9.45
C GLU A 45 26.34 -14.91 8.47
N SER A 46 26.03 -14.73 7.19
CA SER A 46 27.04 -14.54 6.15
C SER A 46 26.53 -13.63 5.02
N PRO A 47 27.44 -13.04 4.22
CA PRO A 47 27.11 -12.34 2.98
C PRO A 47 26.41 -13.24 1.95
N GLU A 48 26.50 -14.56 2.05
CA GLU A 48 25.82 -15.49 1.13
C GLU A 48 24.35 -15.64 1.49
N SER A 49 24.01 -15.62 2.79
CA SER A 49 22.62 -15.52 3.27
C SER A 49 21.92 -14.29 2.69
N PHE A 50 22.67 -13.23 2.37
CA PHE A 50 22.17 -11.99 1.78
C PHE A 50 21.69 -12.14 0.33
N SER A 51 22.24 -13.07 -0.45
CA SER A 51 21.83 -13.33 -1.84
C SER A 51 20.37 -13.79 -1.94
N HIS A 52 19.85 -14.38 -0.87
CA HIS A 52 18.44 -14.70 -0.76
C HIS A 52 17.60 -13.43 -0.60
N PHE A 53 18.08 -12.36 0.03
CA PHE A 53 17.31 -11.13 0.23
C PHE A 53 17.31 -10.22 -1.00
N SER A 54 18.44 -10.11 -1.71
CA SER A 54 18.57 -9.18 -2.85
C SER A 54 17.61 -9.47 -4.01
N ASN A 55 17.21 -10.73 -4.20
CA ASN A 55 16.25 -11.13 -5.25
C ASN A 55 14.80 -11.28 -4.74
N ILE A 56 14.53 -10.99 -3.47
CA ILE A 56 13.25 -11.29 -2.85
C ILE A 56 12.46 -10.02 -2.55
N SER A 57 11.22 -9.98 -3.05
CA SER A 57 10.25 -8.99 -2.59
C SER A 57 9.86 -9.32 -1.14
N ILE A 58 10.01 -8.34 -0.24
CA ILE A 58 9.65 -8.47 1.18
C ILE A 58 8.16 -8.82 1.32
N THR A 59 7.34 -8.17 0.49
CA THR A 59 5.91 -8.43 0.31
C THR A 59 5.60 -8.61 -1.18
N ARG A 60 4.36 -8.94 -1.60
CA ARG A 60 4.05 -9.15 -3.04
C ARG A 60 4.27 -7.90 -3.89
N SER A 61 4.30 -6.73 -3.27
CA SER A 61 4.44 -5.42 -3.90
C SER A 61 5.73 -4.67 -3.57
N SER A 62 6.74 -5.35 -3.01
CA SER A 62 8.03 -4.71 -2.69
C SER A 62 8.98 -4.69 -3.89
N GLU A 63 9.65 -3.56 -4.11
CA GLU A 63 10.68 -3.35 -5.14
C GLU A 63 12.03 -3.00 -4.49
N LEU A 64 13.12 -3.60 -4.97
CA LEU A 64 14.48 -3.23 -4.58
C LEU A 64 14.92 -2.02 -5.43
N LEU A 65 15.13 -0.87 -4.79
CA LEU A 65 15.58 0.35 -5.45
C LEU A 65 17.10 0.45 -5.54
N LYS A 66 17.81 -0.03 -4.52
CA LYS A 66 19.28 0.08 -4.46
C LYS A 66 19.89 -1.03 -3.61
N ASP A 67 20.98 -1.60 -4.11
CA ASP A 67 21.93 -2.42 -3.36
C ASP A 67 23.31 -1.75 -3.42
N SER A 68 24.00 -1.70 -2.29
CA SER A 68 25.36 -1.16 -2.20
C SER A 68 26.19 -1.92 -1.17
N VAL A 69 27.32 -2.45 -1.61
CA VAL A 69 28.31 -3.11 -0.75
C VAL A 69 29.07 -2.05 0.04
N TRP A 70 29.32 -2.31 1.32
CA TRP A 70 30.17 -1.45 2.15
C TRP A 70 31.62 -1.50 1.69
N SER A 71 32.39 -0.45 1.99
CA SER A 71 33.78 -0.32 1.55
C SER A 71 34.71 -1.43 2.05
N ASP A 72 34.37 -2.08 3.16
CA ASP A 72 35.14 -3.19 3.74
C ASP A 72 34.70 -4.57 3.23
N GLY A 73 33.67 -4.63 2.38
CA GLY A 73 33.11 -5.88 1.84
C GLY A 73 32.37 -6.75 2.86
N LYS A 74 32.12 -6.26 4.07
CA LYS A 74 31.53 -7.05 5.16
C LYS A 74 30.03 -6.87 5.33
N GLY A 75 29.41 -6.03 4.52
CA GLY A 75 27.97 -5.79 4.59
C GLY A 75 27.46 -5.04 3.38
N HIS A 76 26.16 -4.82 3.39
CA HIS A 76 25.42 -4.18 2.31
C HIS A 76 24.36 -3.23 2.90
N THR A 77 24.02 -2.22 2.11
CA THR A 77 22.85 -1.36 2.36
C THR A 77 21.85 -1.57 1.24
N LEU A 78 20.64 -2.02 1.60
CA LEU A 78 19.50 -2.18 0.70
C LEU A 78 18.47 -1.08 0.92
N ILE A 79 17.90 -0.60 -0.17
CA ILE A 79 16.76 0.31 -0.16
C ILE A 79 15.60 -0.37 -0.88
N TYR A 80 14.53 -0.62 -0.15
CA TYR A 80 13.29 -1.16 -0.70
C TYR A 80 12.18 -0.12 -0.64
N GLU A 81 11.27 -0.19 -1.62
CA GLU A 81 9.99 0.49 -1.59
C GLU A 81 8.86 -0.54 -1.58
N THR A 82 7.84 -0.31 -0.77
CA THR A 82 6.65 -1.17 -0.70
C THR A 82 5.44 -0.32 -0.34
N ASN A 83 4.28 -0.73 -0.87
CA ASN A 83 2.98 -0.18 -0.50
C ASN A 83 2.16 -1.15 0.39
N GLU A 84 2.77 -2.27 0.82
CA GLU A 84 2.15 -3.25 1.72
C GLU A 84 2.76 -3.17 3.12
N HIS A 85 1.90 -3.27 4.14
CA HIS A 85 2.31 -3.36 5.53
C HIS A 85 1.49 -4.45 6.23
N VAL A 86 2.17 -5.28 7.04
CA VAL A 86 1.53 -6.37 7.78
C VAL A 86 1.41 -5.96 9.24
N PRO A 87 0.25 -5.45 9.68
CA PRO A 87 0.02 -5.13 11.08
C PRO A 87 -0.15 -6.39 11.92
N THR A 88 0.22 -6.32 13.19
CA THR A 88 -0.08 -7.38 14.16
C THR A 88 -1.56 -7.37 14.53
N GLN A 89 -2.08 -8.50 15.00
CA GLN A 89 -3.52 -8.67 15.25
C GLN A 89 -4.10 -7.63 16.21
N GLU A 90 -3.35 -7.22 17.24
CA GLU A 90 -3.79 -6.19 18.16
C GLU A 90 -3.94 -4.82 17.49
N LEU A 91 -3.07 -4.51 16.53
CA LEU A 91 -3.02 -3.22 15.85
C LEU A 91 -4.05 -3.07 14.73
N MET A 92 -4.67 -4.18 14.30
CA MET A 92 -5.75 -4.17 13.31
C MET A 92 -6.90 -3.23 13.66
N ARG A 93 -7.10 -2.92 14.95
CA ARG A 93 -8.13 -1.96 15.41
C ARG A 93 -7.93 -0.53 14.88
N TYR A 94 -6.71 -0.18 14.49
CA TYR A 94 -6.36 1.14 13.94
C TYR A 94 -6.34 1.16 12.41
N ILE A 95 -6.42 0.00 11.76
CA ILE A 95 -6.32 -0.14 10.30
C ILE A 95 -7.73 -0.34 9.75
N TYR A 96 -8.32 0.76 9.31
CA TYR A 96 -9.63 0.80 8.65
C TYR A 96 -9.65 1.91 7.59
N LEU A 97 -10.60 1.85 6.65
CA LEU A 97 -10.75 2.82 5.57
C LEU A 97 -10.98 4.23 6.12
N GLY A 98 -10.15 5.18 5.69
CA GLY A 98 -10.14 6.56 6.18
C GLY A 98 -9.48 6.75 7.54
N SER A 99 -8.79 5.73 8.09
CA SER A 99 -7.94 5.91 9.27
C SER A 99 -6.75 6.80 8.94
N ILE A 100 -6.48 7.80 9.78
CA ILE A 100 -5.33 8.69 9.67
C ILE A 100 -4.37 8.37 10.81
N LEU A 101 -3.15 7.96 10.47
CA LEU A 101 -2.12 7.56 11.43
C LEU A 101 -0.91 8.49 11.36
N GLN A 102 -0.28 8.72 12.51
CA GLN A 102 1.00 9.43 12.54
C GLN A 102 2.08 8.57 11.89
N GLY A 103 2.77 9.09 10.86
CA GLY A 103 3.77 8.33 10.08
C GLY A 103 4.81 7.59 10.94
N GLY A 104 5.46 8.30 11.88
CA GLY A 104 6.48 7.70 12.76
C GLY A 104 5.99 6.67 13.78
N SER A 105 4.67 6.42 13.84
CA SER A 105 4.10 5.35 14.66
C SER A 105 4.00 4.01 13.94
N ILE A 106 4.09 4.01 12.60
CA ILE A 106 3.97 2.82 11.74
C ILE A 106 5.22 1.95 11.88
N GLU A 107 6.41 2.53 11.73
CA GLU A 107 7.69 1.81 11.85
C GLU A 107 7.90 1.14 13.23
N LYS A 108 7.23 1.66 14.26
CA LYS A 108 7.33 1.20 15.66
C LYS A 108 6.20 0.24 16.05
N GLN A 109 5.31 -0.11 15.12
CA GLN A 109 4.10 -0.89 15.40
C GLN A 109 3.33 -0.38 16.63
N ARG A 110 3.10 0.94 16.70
CA ARG A 110 2.27 1.54 17.78
C ARG A 110 0.97 2.14 17.26
N PHE A 111 0.93 2.49 15.97
CA PHE A 111 -0.20 3.10 15.25
C PHE A 111 -0.97 4.13 16.09
N VAL A 112 -0.48 5.37 16.06
CA VAL A 112 -1.10 6.49 16.78
C VAL A 112 -2.12 7.16 15.86
N PRO A 113 -3.42 7.09 16.17
CA PRO A 113 -4.45 7.73 15.35
C PRO A 113 -4.43 9.25 15.51
N VAL A 114 -4.66 9.95 14.40
CA VAL A 114 -4.86 11.39 14.38
C VAL A 114 -6.36 11.67 14.53
N LEU A 115 -6.78 12.02 15.75
CA LEU A 115 -8.18 12.26 16.07
C LEU A 115 -8.57 13.69 15.66
N LYS A 116 -9.07 13.84 14.44
CA LYS A 116 -9.68 15.07 13.93
C LYS A 116 -11.01 14.76 13.25
N PRO A 117 -11.94 15.73 13.17
CA PRO A 117 -13.07 15.61 12.26
C PRO A 117 -12.55 15.30 10.86
N VAL A 118 -13.16 14.31 10.22
CA VAL A 118 -12.83 13.85 8.88
C VAL A 118 -14.09 13.91 8.05
N ASP A 119 -13.94 14.29 6.80
CA ASP A 119 -15.05 14.34 5.85
C ASP A 119 -15.52 12.91 5.50
N PRO A 120 -16.76 12.77 5.01
CA PRO A 120 -17.24 11.52 4.44
C PRO A 120 -16.30 10.99 3.37
N ILE A 121 -16.10 9.67 3.34
CA ILE A 121 -15.30 9.00 2.32
C ILE A 121 -16.18 8.16 1.42
N THR A 122 -15.92 8.21 0.13
CA THR A 122 -16.46 7.25 -0.84
C THR A 122 -15.53 6.05 -0.88
N ILE A 123 -16.08 4.85 -0.71
CA ILE A 123 -15.34 3.60 -0.79
C ILE A 123 -15.84 2.76 -1.96
N SER A 124 -15.01 1.81 -2.38
CA SER A 124 -15.42 0.77 -3.31
C SER A 124 -15.02 -0.62 -2.84
N TYR A 125 -15.81 -1.61 -3.24
CA TYR A 125 -15.57 -3.02 -2.98
C TYR A 125 -14.95 -3.67 -4.22
N SER A 126 -13.93 -4.50 -4.00
CA SER A 126 -13.19 -5.17 -5.07
C SER A 126 -13.65 -6.59 -5.36
N PHE A 127 -14.85 -6.98 -4.91
CA PHE A 127 -15.44 -8.29 -5.21
C PHE A 127 -16.60 -8.16 -6.20
N PRO A 128 -16.97 -9.24 -6.92
CA PRO A 128 -18.07 -9.21 -7.87
C PRO A 128 -19.40 -8.89 -7.16
N ALA A 129 -19.99 -7.74 -7.49
CA ALA A 129 -21.28 -7.27 -6.98
C ALA A 129 -21.95 -6.36 -8.02
N ARG A 130 -23.26 -6.22 -7.97
CA ARG A 130 -24.01 -5.30 -8.85
C ARG A 130 -23.71 -3.84 -8.52
N TRP A 131 -23.56 -3.52 -7.24
CA TRP A 131 -23.19 -2.18 -6.79
C TRP A 131 -21.94 -2.28 -5.91
N VAL A 132 -20.88 -1.58 -6.31
CA VAL A 132 -19.57 -1.70 -5.67
C VAL A 132 -19.13 -0.45 -4.93
N THR A 133 -20.01 0.55 -4.73
CA THR A 133 -19.66 1.80 -4.05
C THR A 133 -20.55 2.04 -2.83
N ASP A 134 -19.98 2.69 -1.81
CA ASP A 134 -20.68 3.14 -0.60
C ASP A 134 -20.05 4.44 -0.07
N ILE A 135 -20.77 5.15 0.81
CA ILE A 135 -20.29 6.37 1.46
C ILE A 135 -20.26 6.14 2.97
N ILE A 136 -19.06 6.22 3.56
CA ILE A 136 -18.88 6.21 5.00
C ILE A 136 -18.86 7.66 5.50
N MET A 137 -19.94 8.08 6.14
CA MET A 137 -20.10 9.44 6.68
C MET A 137 -19.09 9.80 7.77
N LYS A 138 -18.70 8.80 8.59
CA LYS A 138 -17.72 8.95 9.65
C LYS A 138 -16.79 7.74 9.68
N PRO A 139 -15.58 7.85 9.08
CA PRO A 139 -14.56 6.81 9.09
C PRO A 139 -14.35 6.21 10.47
N SER A 140 -14.61 4.91 10.59
CA SER A 140 -14.41 4.12 11.80
C SER A 140 -14.41 2.63 11.45
N LEU A 141 -13.76 1.83 12.28
CA LEU A 141 -13.75 0.37 12.12
C LEU A 141 -15.17 -0.22 12.11
N SER A 142 -16.07 0.31 12.95
CA SER A 142 -17.48 -0.10 12.99
C SER A 142 -18.22 0.25 11.71
N ALA A 143 -18.03 1.46 11.17
CA ALA A 143 -18.69 1.88 9.94
C ALA A 143 -18.22 1.04 8.75
N GLN A 144 -16.92 0.74 8.64
CA GLN A 144 -16.40 -0.16 7.61
C GLN A 144 -17.02 -1.56 7.71
N ARG A 145 -17.09 -2.15 8.91
CA ARG A 145 -17.69 -3.47 9.10
C ARG A 145 -19.18 -3.48 8.76
N GLN A 146 -19.91 -2.44 9.16
CA GLN A 146 -21.33 -2.30 8.84
C GLN A 146 -21.55 -2.17 7.33
N SER A 147 -20.75 -1.33 6.68
CA SER A 147 -20.76 -1.10 5.23
C SER A 147 -20.53 -2.42 4.48
N LEU A 148 -19.50 -3.18 4.84
CA LEU A 148 -19.23 -4.51 4.29
C LEU A 148 -20.38 -5.51 4.52
N GLN A 149 -20.92 -5.58 5.74
CA GLN A 149 -22.03 -6.49 6.04
C GLN A 149 -23.29 -6.13 5.24
N ASN A 150 -23.58 -4.84 5.08
CA ASN A 150 -24.73 -4.37 4.33
C ASN A 150 -24.64 -4.79 2.86
N ILE A 151 -23.48 -4.61 2.22
CA ILE A 151 -23.32 -4.99 0.82
C ILE A 151 -23.36 -6.51 0.64
N MET A 152 -22.74 -7.28 1.53
CA MET A 152 -22.79 -8.75 1.48
C MET A 152 -24.24 -9.24 1.56
N ASN A 153 -25.03 -8.70 2.50
CA ASN A 153 -26.44 -9.06 2.64
C ASN A 153 -27.26 -8.63 1.41
N LYS A 154 -27.01 -7.43 0.88
CA LYS A 154 -27.72 -6.88 -0.27
C LYS A 154 -27.47 -7.67 -1.55
N GLU A 155 -26.25 -8.15 -1.74
CA GLU A 155 -25.84 -8.95 -2.90
C GLU A 155 -26.16 -10.45 -2.74
N GLY A 156 -26.80 -10.84 -1.62
CA GLY A 156 -27.13 -12.25 -1.35
C GLY A 156 -25.88 -13.14 -1.22
N MET A 157 -24.78 -12.57 -0.70
CA MET A 157 -23.54 -13.31 -0.51
C MET A 157 -23.67 -14.25 0.68
N GLU A 158 -24.01 -15.50 0.39
CA GLU A 158 -24.13 -16.57 1.37
C GLU A 158 -22.93 -17.55 1.29
N GLY A 159 -22.63 -18.21 2.42
CA GLY A 159 -21.59 -19.23 2.50
C GLY A 159 -20.21 -18.72 2.94
N LYS A 160 -19.22 -19.62 2.91
CA LYS A 160 -17.83 -19.33 3.23
C LYS A 160 -17.01 -19.30 1.94
N GLN A 161 -16.42 -18.16 1.62
CA GLN A 161 -15.48 -18.03 0.51
C GLN A 161 -14.06 -17.82 1.04
N LEU A 162 -13.09 -18.47 0.39
CA LEU A 162 -11.68 -18.13 0.56
C LEU A 162 -11.43 -16.81 -0.18
N GLY A 163 -11.43 -15.69 0.56
CA GLY A 163 -11.27 -14.35 -0.04
C GLY A 163 -9.94 -14.14 -0.75
N SER A 164 -8.86 -14.73 -0.23
CA SER A 164 -7.54 -14.83 -0.85
C SER A 164 -6.68 -15.77 0.01
N PHE A 165 -5.80 -16.56 -0.59
CA PHE A 165 -4.79 -17.34 0.12
C PHE A 165 -3.41 -16.87 -0.33
N SER A 166 -2.64 -16.36 0.62
CA SER A 166 -1.25 -16.01 0.43
C SER A 166 -0.44 -16.65 1.54
N TYR A 167 0.55 -17.45 1.17
CA TYR A 167 1.45 -18.13 2.09
C TYR A 167 2.88 -17.77 1.72
N ASN A 168 3.66 -17.35 2.71
CA ASN A 168 5.06 -17.02 2.58
C ASN A 168 5.79 -17.67 3.76
N MET A 169 6.69 -18.61 3.46
CA MET A 169 7.51 -19.29 4.45
C MET A 169 8.96 -19.01 4.12
N ARG A 170 9.71 -18.58 5.14
CA ARG A 170 11.14 -18.28 5.02
C ARG A 170 11.86 -18.80 6.25
N GLN A 171 13.01 -19.42 6.01
CA GLN A 171 13.97 -19.68 7.06
C GLN A 171 14.67 -18.35 7.40
N PHE A 172 14.91 -18.13 8.69
CA PHE A 172 15.71 -17.02 9.20
C PHE A 172 16.71 -17.59 10.20
N THR A 173 17.88 -16.95 10.32
CA THR A 173 18.89 -17.33 11.33
C THR A 173 18.82 -16.40 12.53
N TYR A 174 18.61 -15.10 12.29
CA TYR A 174 18.55 -14.06 13.31
C TYR A 174 17.14 -13.47 13.43
N PHE A 175 16.70 -13.19 14.66
CA PHE A 175 15.41 -12.52 14.91
C PHE A 175 15.31 -11.14 14.26
N GLU A 176 16.44 -10.47 14.00
CA GLU A 176 16.44 -9.18 13.33
C GLU A 176 15.95 -9.25 11.88
N GLU A 177 16.07 -10.40 11.23
CA GLU A 177 15.56 -10.63 9.87
C GLU A 177 14.03 -10.52 9.82
N LEU A 178 13.34 -10.78 10.93
CA LEU A 178 11.89 -10.59 11.03
C LEU A 178 11.47 -9.13 10.90
N LYS A 179 12.37 -8.16 11.19
CA LYS A 179 12.08 -6.72 10.97
C LYS A 179 11.76 -6.44 9.50
N LEU A 180 12.38 -7.19 8.56
CA LEU A 180 12.07 -7.11 7.13
C LEU A 180 10.70 -7.71 6.86
N ALA A 181 10.45 -8.95 7.28
CA ALA A 181 9.19 -9.66 7.00
C ALA A 181 7.94 -8.88 7.47
N PHE A 182 8.04 -8.18 8.60
CA PHE A 182 6.94 -7.37 9.15
C PHE A 182 7.01 -5.88 8.79
N GLY A 183 8.04 -5.44 8.04
CA GLY A 183 8.24 -4.04 7.67
C GLY A 183 8.25 -3.11 8.88
N ALA A 184 8.82 -3.55 10.01
CA ALA A 184 8.74 -2.86 11.28
C ALA A 184 10.03 -3.00 12.09
N ASN A 185 10.47 -1.89 12.69
CA ASN A 185 11.63 -1.86 13.57
C ASN A 185 11.23 -2.18 15.02
N VAL A 186 10.77 -3.40 15.24
CA VAL A 186 10.38 -3.91 16.56
C VAL A 186 10.93 -5.31 16.79
N ASN A 187 11.06 -5.71 18.06
CA ASN A 187 11.38 -7.08 18.40
C ASN A 187 10.14 -7.96 18.20
N ILE A 188 10.08 -8.62 17.04
CA ILE A 188 8.96 -9.48 16.65
C ILE A 188 8.85 -10.72 17.56
N ALA A 189 9.95 -11.26 18.09
CA ALA A 189 9.91 -12.42 18.97
C ALA A 189 9.06 -12.15 20.23
N ARG A 190 9.18 -10.93 20.77
CA ARG A 190 8.35 -10.48 21.91
C ARG A 190 6.86 -10.31 21.54
N ILE A 191 6.56 -10.05 20.27
CA ILE A 191 5.18 -9.91 19.78
C ILE A 191 4.52 -11.28 19.61
N LEU A 192 5.31 -12.31 19.31
CA LEU A 192 4.84 -13.68 19.09
C LEU A 192 4.84 -14.54 20.37
N ASP A 193 5.18 -13.96 21.54
CA ASP A 193 5.33 -14.66 22.83
C ASP A 193 6.10 -16.00 22.69
N MET A 194 7.24 -15.96 22.00
CA MET A 194 8.22 -17.05 21.91
C MET A 194 9.33 -16.91 22.94
#